data_AF-A0A958YCY0-F1
#
_entry.id   AF-A0A958YCY0-F1
#
_cell.length_a   1.000
_cell.length_b   1.000
_cell.length_c   1.000
_cell.angle_alpha   90.00
_cell.angle_beta   90.00
_cell.angle_gamma   90.00
#
_symmetry.space_group_name_H-M   'P 1'
#
loop_
_entity.id
_entity.type
_entity.pdbx_description
1 polymer ?
#
loop_
_entity_poly.entity_id
_entity_poly.type
_entity_poly.pdbx_seq_one_letter_code
_entity_poly.pdbx_strand_id
1 'polypeptide(L)'
;EKIMDAKFGDVNNPLLLSVRSGARVSMPGMMDTVLNLGLNDEVVQGLANKTKNERFAWDSYRRFVQMYGSVVMGMKPENKDDLDPFEELIDNLKEKREIEQDTEFTVQDLKDLVFDFKKAIYRRLGKEFPTDPWDQLWLAIMAVFDSWNGKRAVYYRNMHGYPADWGTAVNVQAMVFGNMGNNS
;
A
#
# COMPACT_ATOMS: atom_id res chain seq x y z
N GLU A 1 10.36 -8.84 14.60
CA GLU A 1 11.59 -8.11 14.95
C GLU A 1 12.75 -9.04 15.29
N LYS A 2 12.77 -9.70 16.46
CA LYS A 2 13.87 -10.62 16.87
C LYS A 2 14.30 -11.64 15.81
N ILE A 3 13.34 -12.28 15.13
CA ILE A 3 13.62 -13.28 14.09
C ILE A 3 14.30 -12.66 12.86
N MET A 4 13.90 -11.43 12.51
CA MET A 4 14.39 -10.72 11.32
C MET A 4 15.63 -9.87 11.59
N ASP A 5 16.07 -9.81 12.85
CA ASP A 5 17.10 -8.90 13.34
C ASP A 5 16.92 -7.46 12.80
N ALA A 6 15.68 -6.98 12.82
CA ALA A 6 15.26 -5.69 12.29
C ALA A 6 14.10 -5.15 13.12
N LYS A 7 13.93 -3.82 13.14
CA LYS A 7 12.94 -3.16 13.99
C LYS A 7 11.89 -2.42 13.14
N PHE A 8 10.63 -2.59 13.49
CA PHE A 8 9.50 -2.01 12.79
C PHE A 8 9.46 -0.50 13.06
N GLY A 9 9.52 0.29 11.99
CA GLY A 9 9.65 1.75 12.08
C GLY A 9 11.05 2.29 12.34
N ASP A 10 12.09 1.45 12.34
CA ASP A 10 13.46 1.91 12.53
C ASP A 10 14.04 2.50 11.25
N VAL A 11 14.71 3.65 11.37
CA VAL A 11 15.30 4.36 10.23
C VAL A 11 16.59 3.71 9.74
N ASN A 12 17.35 3.02 10.59
CA ASN A 12 18.65 2.46 10.20
C ASN A 12 18.51 1.02 9.70
N ASN A 13 17.66 0.23 10.35
CA ASN A 13 17.45 -1.17 10.03
C ASN A 13 15.94 -1.50 9.98
N PRO A 14 15.25 -0.98 8.94
CA PRO A 14 13.80 -1.07 8.86
C PRO A 14 13.32 -2.51 8.64
N LEU A 15 12.33 -2.90 9.44
CA LEU A 15 11.45 -4.02 9.16
C LEU A 15 10.19 -3.49 8.48
N LEU A 16 9.87 -4.01 7.29
CA LEU A 16 8.63 -3.71 6.59
C LEU A 16 7.73 -4.94 6.60
N LEU A 17 6.42 -4.74 6.59
CA LEU A 17 5.43 -5.78 6.70
C LEU A 17 4.49 -5.80 5.49
N SER A 18 3.87 -6.95 5.26
CA SER A 18 2.67 -7.08 4.44
C SER A 18 1.49 -7.49 5.30
N VAL A 19 0.32 -7.00 4.94
CA VAL A 19 -0.96 -7.33 5.57
C VAL A 19 -1.88 -7.91 4.50
N ARG A 20 -2.41 -9.11 4.77
CA ARG A 20 -3.26 -9.85 3.82
C ARG A 20 -4.48 -10.40 4.52
N SER A 21 -5.62 -10.32 3.85
CA SER A 21 -6.83 -11.02 4.27
C SER A 21 -6.66 -12.54 4.11
N GLY A 22 -7.24 -13.32 5.03
CA GLY A 22 -7.20 -14.78 5.02
C GLY A 22 -8.55 -15.36 5.43
N ALA A 23 -9.39 -15.73 4.46
CA ALA A 23 -10.66 -16.38 4.72
C ALA A 23 -10.52 -17.91 4.70
N ARG A 24 -11.45 -18.61 5.36
CA ARG A 24 -11.50 -20.09 5.40
C ARG A 24 -11.57 -20.73 4.01
N VAL A 25 -12.19 -20.04 3.07
CA VAL A 25 -12.31 -20.41 1.66
C VAL A 25 -11.87 -19.23 0.81
N SER A 26 -11.54 -19.49 -0.46
CA SER A 26 -11.20 -18.40 -1.39
C SER A 26 -12.40 -17.47 -1.57
N MET A 27 -12.20 -16.18 -1.33
CA MET A 27 -13.26 -15.18 -1.36
C MET A 27 -12.86 -13.96 -2.20
N PRO A 28 -13.42 -13.79 -3.41
CA PRO A 28 -13.20 -12.59 -4.21
C PRO A 28 -13.92 -11.39 -3.59
N GLY A 29 -13.26 -10.23 -3.62
CA GLY A 29 -13.77 -8.99 -3.05
C GLY A 29 -13.42 -8.75 -1.58
N MET A 30 -12.57 -9.60 -1.01
CA MET A 30 -11.82 -9.29 0.21
C MET A 30 -10.76 -8.23 -0.06
N MET A 31 -10.27 -7.58 1.00
CA MET A 31 -9.24 -6.56 0.91
C MET A 31 -8.03 -7.04 0.11
N ASP A 32 -7.56 -6.21 -0.82
CA ASP A 32 -6.32 -6.40 -1.54
C ASP A 32 -5.12 -6.40 -0.58
N THR A 33 -4.03 -7.07 -0.96
CA THR A 33 -2.82 -7.14 -0.14
C THR A 33 -2.19 -5.76 0.02
N VAL A 34 -1.79 -5.39 1.24
CA VAL A 34 -0.93 -4.22 1.49
C VAL A 34 0.50 -4.71 1.66
N LEU A 35 1.42 -4.23 0.82
CA LEU A 35 2.86 -4.44 0.92
C LEU A 35 3.56 -3.20 1.46
N ASN A 36 4.82 -3.35 1.89
CA ASN A 36 5.69 -2.25 2.32
C ASN A 36 5.15 -1.41 3.49
N LEU A 37 4.28 -1.99 4.32
CA LEU A 37 3.74 -1.33 5.51
C LEU A 37 4.87 -1.04 6.49
N GLY A 38 4.89 0.18 7.02
CA GLY A 38 5.95 0.73 7.85
C GLY A 38 6.81 1.78 7.16
N LEU A 39 6.63 1.99 5.85
CA LEU A 39 7.30 3.09 5.14
C LEU A 39 6.74 4.45 5.56
N ASN A 40 7.66 5.36 5.84
CA ASN A 40 7.41 6.79 6.03
C ASN A 40 8.60 7.60 5.49
N ASP A 41 8.55 8.93 5.63
CA ASP A 41 9.56 9.85 5.07
C ASP A 41 10.98 9.64 5.63
N GLU A 42 11.10 9.06 6.83
CA GLU A 42 12.38 8.73 7.47
C GLU A 42 12.83 7.31 7.09
N VAL A 43 11.93 6.35 7.23
CA VAL A 43 12.19 4.92 6.97
C VAL A 43 12.56 4.66 5.51
N VAL A 44 12.01 5.42 4.55
CA VAL A 44 12.38 5.29 3.13
C VAL A 44 13.85 5.64 2.87
N GLN A 45 14.42 6.58 3.63
CA GLN A 45 15.84 6.93 3.53
C GLN A 45 16.70 5.78 4.08
N GLY A 46 16.27 5.17 5.17
CA GLY A 46 16.83 3.94 5.71
C GLY A 46 16.87 2.80 4.71
N LEU A 47 15.73 2.58 4.04
CA LEU A 47 15.61 1.57 3.00
C LEU A 47 16.55 1.86 1.81
N ALA A 48 16.62 3.12 1.36
CA ALA A 48 17.53 3.55 0.30
C ALA A 48 19.00 3.25 0.65
N ASN A 49 19.41 3.59 1.88
CA ASN A 49 20.77 3.36 2.37
C ASN A 49 21.10 1.86 2.48
N LYS A 50 20.18 1.07 3.05
CA LYS A 50 20.36 -0.38 3.25
C LYS A 50 20.44 -1.13 1.93
N THR A 51 19.64 -0.73 0.94
CA THR A 51 19.59 -1.37 -0.38
C THR A 51 20.60 -0.79 -1.36
N LYS A 52 21.20 0.37 -1.06
CA LYS A 52 22.02 1.17 -2.00
C LYS A 52 21.27 1.46 -3.31
N ASN A 53 19.95 1.54 -3.24
CA ASN A 53 19.07 1.76 -4.39
C ASN A 53 17.97 2.74 -4.01
N GLU A 54 18.27 4.04 -4.14
CA GLU A 54 17.35 5.10 -3.78
C GLU A 54 16.07 5.07 -4.63
N ARG A 55 16.20 4.78 -5.93
CA ARG A 55 15.04 4.65 -6.84
C ARG A 55 14.07 3.56 -6.37
N PHE A 56 14.59 2.40 -6.01
CA PHE A 56 13.79 1.29 -5.47
C PHE A 56 13.04 1.68 -4.20
N ALA A 57 13.71 2.37 -3.26
CA ALA A 57 13.09 2.77 -2.00
C ALA A 57 11.94 3.76 -2.23
N TRP A 58 12.14 4.79 -3.07
CA TRP A 58 11.10 5.77 -3.37
C TRP A 58 9.97 5.22 -4.24
N ASP A 59 10.24 4.32 -5.19
CA ASP A 59 9.16 3.64 -5.93
C ASP A 59 8.34 2.72 -5.01
N SER A 60 9.01 2.01 -4.09
CA SER A 60 8.34 1.21 -3.05
C SER A 60 7.45 2.08 -2.16
N TYR A 61 7.90 3.29 -1.83
CA TYR A 61 7.13 4.21 -1.02
C TYR A 61 5.95 4.81 -1.77
N ARG A 62 6.14 5.23 -3.03
CA ARG A 62 5.06 5.67 -3.92
C ARG A 62 3.96 4.60 -4.03
N ARG A 63 4.34 3.36 -4.35
CA ARG A 63 3.40 2.23 -4.45
C ARG A 63 2.70 1.94 -3.12
N PHE A 64 3.42 2.07 -2.00
CA PHE A 64 2.81 1.93 -0.67
C PHE A 64 1.75 3.00 -0.42
N VAL A 65 2.04 4.28 -0.65
CA VAL A 65 1.09 5.37 -0.41
C VAL A 65 -0.16 5.21 -1.28
N GLN A 66 0.02 4.87 -2.56
CA GLN A 66 -1.09 4.60 -3.48
C GLN A 66 -1.97 3.44 -2.98
N MET A 67 -1.36 2.28 -2.72
CA MET A 67 -2.07 1.07 -2.30
C MET A 67 -2.73 1.25 -0.93
N TYR A 68 -2.04 1.86 0.03
CA TYR A 68 -2.58 2.12 1.36
C TYR A 68 -3.70 3.15 1.31
N GLY A 69 -3.52 4.24 0.57
CA GLY A 69 -4.55 5.26 0.35
C GLY A 69 -5.82 4.68 -0.27
N SER A 70 -5.67 3.84 -1.29
CA SER A 70 -6.78 3.17 -1.96
C SER A 70 -7.45 2.13 -1.07
N VAL A 71 -6.68 1.16 -0.54
CA VAL A 71 -7.23 -0.04 0.10
C VAL A 71 -7.60 0.19 1.56
N VAL A 72 -6.80 0.93 2.32
CA VAL A 72 -7.03 1.17 3.77
C VAL A 72 -7.80 2.46 4.01
N MET A 73 -7.43 3.55 3.34
CA MET A 73 -8.07 4.86 3.56
C MET A 73 -9.31 5.07 2.68
N GLY A 74 -9.56 4.19 1.70
CA GLY A 74 -10.77 4.22 0.87
C GLY A 74 -10.73 5.24 -0.27
N MET A 75 -9.55 5.73 -0.65
CA MET A 75 -9.38 6.64 -1.79
C MET A 75 -9.46 5.87 -3.12
N LYS A 76 -10.69 5.56 -3.54
CA LYS A 76 -11.00 4.81 -4.77
C LYS A 76 -11.88 5.63 -5.72
N PRO A 77 -11.97 5.26 -7.01
CA PRO A 77 -13.03 5.73 -7.91
C PRO A 77 -14.42 5.56 -7.27
N GLU A 78 -15.29 6.55 -7.43
CA GLU A 78 -16.67 6.45 -6.94
C GLU A 78 -17.51 5.54 -7.85
N ASN A 79 -17.28 5.65 -9.15
CA ASN A 79 -17.89 4.82 -10.18
C ASN A 79 -16.84 3.98 -10.91
N LYS A 80 -17.31 2.95 -11.63
CA LYS A 80 -16.43 2.07 -12.41
C LYS A 80 -15.76 2.77 -13.60
N ASP A 81 -16.36 3.86 -14.06
CA ASP A 81 -15.90 4.62 -15.22
C ASP A 81 -15.01 5.81 -14.82
N ASP A 82 -14.90 6.09 -13.51
CA ASP A 82 -14.04 7.15 -13.00
C ASP A 82 -12.58 6.67 -12.97
N LEU A 83 -11.65 7.57 -13.30
CA LEU A 83 -10.22 7.31 -13.21
C LEU A 83 -9.80 7.13 -11.74
N ASP A 84 -8.80 6.25 -11.52
CA ASP A 84 -8.16 6.16 -10.22
C ASP A 84 -7.43 7.47 -9.91
N PRO A 85 -7.68 8.10 -8.75
CA PRO A 85 -7.13 9.41 -8.45
C PRO A 85 -5.60 9.42 -8.34
N PHE A 86 -4.97 8.27 -8.10
CA PHE A 86 -3.52 8.16 -8.11
C PHE A 86 -2.98 7.97 -9.53
N GLU A 87 -3.66 7.21 -10.38
CA GLU A 87 -3.28 7.05 -11.80
C GLU A 87 -3.39 8.38 -12.55
N GLU A 88 -4.41 9.19 -12.26
CA GLU A 88 -4.52 10.54 -12.82
C GLU A 88 -3.30 11.41 -12.48
N LEU A 89 -2.76 11.31 -11.26
CA LEU A 89 -1.57 12.05 -10.85
C LEU A 89 -0.29 11.51 -11.54
N ILE A 90 -0.20 10.20 -11.72
CA ILE A 90 0.90 9.54 -12.43
C ILE A 90 0.92 9.99 -13.90
N ASP A 91 -0.21 9.89 -14.59
CA ASP A 91 -0.32 10.21 -16.01
C ASP A 91 -0.07 11.71 -16.27
N ASN A 92 -0.61 12.58 -15.42
CA ASN A 92 -0.30 14.01 -15.46
C ASN A 92 1.20 14.31 -15.31
N LEU A 93 1.93 13.54 -14.50
CA LEU A 93 3.38 13.72 -14.36
C LEU A 93 4.13 13.15 -15.55
N LYS A 94 3.70 12.02 -16.12
CA LYS A 94 4.28 11.46 -17.35
C LYS A 94 4.19 12.45 -18.50
N GLU A 95 3.02 13.05 -18.72
CA GLU A 95 2.81 14.07 -19.74
C GLU A 95 3.75 15.28 -19.55
N LYS A 96 3.88 15.77 -18.31
CA LYS A 96 4.80 16.88 -17.99
C LYS A 96 6.28 16.55 -18.20
N ARG A 97 6.64 15.27 -18.10
CA ARG A 97 8.01 14.79 -18.26
C ARG A 97 8.28 14.24 -19.66
N GLU A 98 7.25 14.19 -20.52
CA GLU A 98 7.32 13.61 -21.88
C GLU A 98 7.84 12.16 -21.87
N ILE A 99 7.40 11.36 -20.90
CA ILE A 99 7.74 9.93 -20.77
C ILE A 99 6.51 9.06 -20.95
N GLU A 100 6.69 7.78 -21.29
CA GLU A 100 5.58 6.84 -21.49
C GLU A 100 5.46 5.83 -20.34
N GLN A 101 6.60 5.43 -19.75
CA GLN A 101 6.65 4.34 -18.78
C GLN A 101 7.02 4.83 -17.38
N ASP A 102 6.38 4.25 -16.36
CA ASP A 102 6.73 4.48 -14.93
C ASP A 102 8.21 4.20 -14.63
N THR A 103 8.85 3.32 -15.40
CA THR A 103 10.26 2.97 -15.25
C THR A 103 11.18 4.16 -15.53
N GLU A 104 10.71 5.12 -16.32
CA GLU A 104 11.48 6.30 -16.74
C GLU A 104 11.46 7.42 -15.69
N PHE A 105 10.60 7.33 -14.66
CA PHE A 105 10.61 8.29 -13.56
C PHE A 105 11.96 8.35 -12.85
N THR A 106 12.44 9.57 -12.64
CA THR A 106 13.62 9.82 -11.81
C THR A 106 13.28 9.67 -10.33
N VAL A 107 14.31 9.60 -9.48
CA VAL A 107 14.12 9.61 -8.01
C VAL A 107 13.35 10.83 -7.56
N GLN A 108 13.59 12.00 -8.16
CA GLN A 108 12.89 13.23 -7.80
C GLN A 108 11.41 13.15 -8.18
N ASP A 109 11.08 12.61 -9.35
CA ASP A 109 9.68 12.41 -9.76
C ASP A 109 8.93 11.49 -8.80
N LEU A 110 9.58 10.42 -8.32
CA LEU A 110 8.99 9.51 -7.34
C LEU A 110 8.74 10.21 -5.99
N LYS A 111 9.65 11.08 -5.55
CA LYS A 111 9.47 11.92 -4.34
C LYS A 111 8.29 12.89 -4.51
N ASP A 112 8.22 13.54 -5.66
CA ASP A 112 7.15 14.49 -5.99
C ASP A 112 5.79 13.78 -6.03
N LEU A 113 5.70 12.58 -6.62
CA LEU A 113 4.48 11.76 -6.61
C LEU A 113 4.06 11.37 -5.19
N VAL A 114 4.99 10.95 -4.32
CA VAL A 114 4.66 10.64 -2.92
C VAL A 114 4.04 11.85 -2.23
N PHE A 115 4.61 13.03 -2.44
CA PHE A 115 4.07 14.27 -1.88
C PHE A 115 2.67 14.58 -2.42
N ASP A 116 2.49 14.52 -3.74
CA ASP A 116 1.22 14.80 -4.39
C ASP A 116 0.13 13.79 -3.99
N PHE A 117 0.49 12.52 -3.82
CA PHE A 117 -0.42 11.48 -3.32
C PHE A 117 -0.92 11.79 -1.92
N LYS A 118 -0.01 12.09 -0.97
CA LYS A 118 -0.39 12.45 0.40
C LYS A 118 -1.29 13.68 0.43
N LYS A 119 -0.98 14.67 -0.41
CA LYS A 119 -1.78 15.90 -0.55
C LYS A 119 -3.17 15.62 -1.12
N ALA A 120 -3.27 14.73 -2.10
CA ALA A 120 -4.54 14.32 -2.69
C ALA A 120 -5.40 13.53 -1.68
N ILE A 121 -4.78 12.64 -0.90
CA ILE A 121 -5.42 11.93 0.23
C ILE A 121 -6.01 12.94 1.22
N TYR A 122 -5.23 13.93 1.65
CA TYR A 122 -5.70 14.95 2.58
C TYR A 122 -6.86 15.78 2.01
N ARG A 123 -6.74 16.22 0.74
CA ARG A 123 -7.78 17.01 0.08
C ARG A 123 -9.10 16.27 -0.05
N ARG A 124 -9.05 14.97 -0.36
CA ARG A 124 -10.25 14.17 -0.62
C ARG A 124 -10.88 13.62 0.66
N LEU A 125 -10.07 13.19 1.63
CA LEU A 125 -10.54 12.50 2.83
C LEU A 125 -10.51 13.36 4.10
N GLY A 126 -9.84 14.52 4.06
CA GLY A 126 -9.63 15.38 5.25
C GLY A 126 -8.73 14.74 6.31
N LYS A 127 -7.97 13.70 5.95
CA LYS A 127 -7.08 12.95 6.86
C LYS A 127 -5.67 12.94 6.31
N GLU A 128 -4.70 13.14 7.19
CA GLU A 128 -3.29 12.98 6.84
C GLU A 128 -2.94 11.50 6.62
N PHE A 129 -1.94 11.26 5.78
CA PHE A 129 -1.41 9.91 5.61
C PHE A 129 -0.66 9.50 6.89
N PRO A 130 -0.97 8.33 7.48
CA PRO A 130 -0.34 7.92 8.74
C PRO A 130 1.16 7.70 8.56
N THR A 131 1.98 8.38 9.37
CA THR A 131 3.44 8.24 9.35
C THR A 131 3.96 7.30 10.43
N ASP A 132 3.21 7.09 11.51
CA ASP A 132 3.52 6.09 12.52
C ASP A 132 3.25 4.67 11.99
N PRO A 133 4.25 3.78 11.96
CA PRO A 133 4.09 2.40 11.48
C PRO A 133 3.06 1.59 12.26
N TRP A 134 2.86 1.84 13.55
CA TRP A 134 1.88 1.11 14.35
C TRP A 134 0.45 1.55 14.03
N ASP A 135 0.22 2.85 13.86
CA ASP A 135 -1.04 3.37 13.34
C ASP A 135 -1.35 2.79 11.95
N GLN A 136 -0.33 2.74 11.07
CA GLN A 136 -0.48 2.13 9.75
C GLN A 136 -0.97 0.68 9.85
N LEU A 137 -0.36 -0.11 10.73
CA LEU A 137 -0.66 -1.53 10.94
C LEU A 137 -2.08 -1.72 11.48
N TRP A 138 -2.47 -0.97 12.50
CA TRP A 138 -3.79 -1.09 13.11
C TRP A 138 -4.91 -0.74 12.12
N LEU A 139 -4.76 0.36 11.38
CA LEU A 139 -5.71 0.75 10.35
C LEU A 139 -5.80 -0.30 9.23
N ALA A 140 -4.68 -0.91 8.83
CA ALA A 140 -4.69 -1.99 7.85
C ALA A 140 -5.41 -3.25 8.36
N ILE A 141 -5.22 -3.62 9.64
CA ILE A 141 -5.94 -4.74 10.26
C ILE A 141 -7.46 -4.46 10.28
N MET A 142 -7.86 -3.26 10.67
CA MET A 142 -9.27 -2.86 10.68
C MET A 142 -9.87 -2.90 9.28
N ALA A 143 -9.15 -2.40 8.27
CA ALA A 143 -9.59 -2.47 6.88
C ALA A 143 -9.78 -3.91 6.38
N VAL A 144 -8.94 -4.86 6.83
CA VAL A 144 -9.14 -6.29 6.51
C VAL A 144 -10.46 -6.79 7.09
N PHE A 145 -10.74 -6.50 8.37
CA PHE A 145 -11.99 -6.90 9.00
C PHE A 145 -13.21 -6.24 8.35
N ASP A 146 -13.14 -4.94 8.04
CA ASP A 146 -14.22 -4.22 7.36
C ASP A 146 -14.50 -4.79 5.97
N SER A 147 -13.45 -5.25 5.26
CA SER A 147 -13.62 -5.86 3.94
C SER A 147 -14.45 -7.14 3.95
N TRP A 148 -14.50 -7.88 5.07
CA TRP A 148 -15.40 -9.02 5.23
C TRP A 148 -16.87 -8.62 5.07
N ASN A 149 -17.22 -7.40 5.47
CA ASN A 149 -18.58 -6.88 5.35
C ASN A 149 -18.78 -6.04 4.08
N GLY A 150 -17.80 -6.01 3.18
CA GLY A 150 -17.91 -5.34 1.90
C GLY A 150 -19.00 -5.95 1.00
N LYS A 151 -19.68 -5.12 0.20
CA LYS A 151 -20.80 -5.53 -0.66
C LYS A 151 -20.48 -6.74 -1.53
N ARG A 152 -19.28 -6.79 -2.11
CA ARG A 152 -18.82 -7.91 -2.97
C ARG A 152 -18.61 -9.20 -2.17
N ALA A 153 -18.00 -9.12 -0.99
CA ALA A 153 -17.80 -10.26 -0.11
C ALA A 153 -19.13 -10.82 0.40
N VAL A 154 -20.05 -9.96 0.84
CA VAL A 154 -21.41 -10.34 1.27
C VAL A 154 -22.18 -11.03 0.14
N TYR A 155 -22.17 -10.43 -1.05
CA TYR A 155 -22.83 -11.02 -2.23
C TYR A 155 -22.28 -12.41 -2.56
N TYR A 156 -20.96 -12.57 -2.57
CA TYR A 156 -20.31 -13.84 -2.83
C TYR A 156 -20.66 -14.90 -1.78
N ARG A 157 -20.65 -14.54 -0.49
CA ARG A 157 -21.06 -15.45 0.58
C ARG A 157 -22.50 -15.92 0.43
N ASN A 158 -23.42 -15.00 0.14
CA ASN A 158 -24.83 -15.34 -0.02
C ASN A 158 -25.06 -16.30 -1.20
N MET A 159 -24.34 -16.09 -2.32
CA MET A 159 -24.42 -16.96 -3.49
C MET A 159 -23.97 -18.40 -3.19
N HIS A 160 -22.94 -18.55 -2.37
CA HIS A 160 -22.36 -19.86 -2.04
C HIS A 160 -22.87 -20.46 -0.70
N GLY A 161 -23.78 -19.77 -0.01
CA GLY A 161 -24.30 -20.21 1.28
C GLY A 161 -23.26 -20.19 2.40
N TYR A 162 -22.23 -19.35 2.31
CA TYR A 162 -21.20 -19.24 3.34
C TYR A 162 -21.69 -18.39 4.52
N PRO A 163 -21.62 -18.90 5.76
CA PRO A 163 -22.01 -18.16 6.95
C PRO A 163 -21.21 -16.86 7.15
N ALA A 164 -21.88 -15.81 7.63
CA ALA A 164 -21.26 -14.52 7.88
C ALA A 164 -20.37 -14.50 9.14
N ASP A 165 -20.61 -15.41 10.07
CA ASP A 165 -19.91 -15.54 11.37
C ASP A 165 -18.52 -16.17 11.25
N TRP A 166 -18.15 -16.71 10.09
CA TRP A 166 -16.80 -17.24 9.85
C TRP A 166 -15.70 -16.18 9.99
N GLY A 167 -16.02 -14.93 9.62
CA GLY A 167 -15.06 -13.84 9.62
C GLY A 167 -13.88 -14.03 8.65
N THR A 168 -12.87 -13.17 8.80
CA THR A 168 -11.58 -13.26 8.11
C THR A 168 -10.46 -13.16 9.12
N ALA A 169 -9.38 -13.90 8.89
CA ALA A 169 -8.11 -13.67 9.58
C ALA A 169 -7.33 -12.54 8.91
N VAL A 170 -6.36 -12.00 9.64
CA VAL A 170 -5.35 -11.08 9.12
C VAL A 170 -3.99 -11.77 9.22
N ASN A 171 -3.30 -11.89 8.09
CA ASN A 171 -1.94 -12.38 8.04
C ASN A 171 -0.99 -11.19 7.97
N VAL A 172 -0.08 -11.09 8.94
CA VAL A 172 0.98 -10.08 8.98
C VAL A 172 2.32 -10.79 8.77
N GLN A 173 3.06 -10.40 7.75
CA GLN A 173 4.29 -11.10 7.36
C GLN A 173 5.41 -10.09 7.06
N ALA A 174 6.65 -10.41 7.47
CA ALA A 174 7.82 -9.62 7.10
C ALA A 174 8.01 -9.59 5.57
N MET A 175 8.28 -8.41 5.03
CA MET A 175 8.62 -8.23 3.62
C MET A 175 9.98 -8.84 3.31
N VAL A 176 10.08 -9.40 2.10
CA VAL A 176 11.35 -9.80 1.48
C VAL A 176 11.38 -9.14 0.11
N PHE A 177 12.51 -8.52 -0.24
CA PHE A 177 12.64 -7.79 -1.50
C PHE A 177 13.35 -8.67 -2.52
N GLY A 178 12.57 -9.26 -3.44
CA GLY A 178 13.10 -10.07 -4.55
C GLY A 178 13.66 -9.25 -5.72
N ASN A 179 13.42 -7.93 -5.73
CA ASN A 179 13.70 -7.00 -6.84
C ASN A 179 14.89 -6.05 -6.56
N MET A 180 15.84 -6.45 -5.72
CA MET A 180 17.03 -5.65 -5.39
C MET A 180 18.17 -5.76 -6.42
N GLY A 181 17.98 -6.47 -7.54
CA GLY A 181 19.02 -6.70 -8.56
C GLY A 181 18.56 -6.38 -9.98
N ASN A 182 19.49 -6.28 -10.92
CA ASN A 182 19.27 -5.93 -12.33
C ASN A 182 18.50 -6.98 -13.17
N ASN A 183 17.85 -7.95 -12.54
CA ASN A 183 17.15 -9.07 -13.22
C ASN A 183 15.63 -9.03 -12.98
N SER A 184 15.05 -7.84 -12.78
CA SER A 184 13.61 -7.64 -12.67
C SER A 184 13.10 -6.79 -13.84
#